data_AF-A0A848VIU7-F1
#
_entry.id   AF-A0A848VIU7-F1
#
_cell.length_a   1.000
_cell.length_b   1.000
_cell.length_c   1.000
_cell.angle_alpha   90.00
_cell.angle_beta   90.00
_cell.angle_gamma   90.00
#
_symmetry.space_group_name_H-M   'P 1'
#
loop_
_entity.id
_entity.type
_entity.pdbx_description
1 polymer ?
#
loop_
_entity_poly.entity_id
_entity_poly.type
_entity_poly.pdbx_seq_one_letter_code
_entity_poly.pdbx_strand_id
1 'polypeptide(L)'
;MQPVYVHSIATRTPPHAYSQEAAGEMLGGQLEPGSTGQRLSHRIYRSSGIDQRHSVISGYLPGQGDGLFFERESGDFLSPSTGSRNDKYVAAAKPLFVDTARAALDASGFEASAVTHLVTVSCTGFFAPGPDYYIVRDLGLRESTERYHIGFMGCFAAFPALRMAAS
;
A
#
# COMPACT_ATOMS: atom_id res chain seq x y z
N MET A 1 -21.34 -26.89 8.34
CA MET A 1 -20.15 -26.04 8.37
C MET A 1 -20.43 -24.96 9.40
N GLN A 2 -19.55 -24.75 10.39
CA GLN A 2 -19.75 -23.67 11.35
C GLN A 2 -19.61 -22.31 10.63
N PRO A 3 -20.43 -21.31 11.00
CA PRO A 3 -20.30 -19.97 10.43
C PRO A 3 -18.97 -19.33 10.84
N VAL A 4 -18.39 -18.55 9.93
CA VAL A 4 -17.17 -17.77 10.14
C VAL A 4 -17.57 -16.29 10.22
N TYR A 5 -16.93 -15.55 11.14
CA TYR A 5 -17.28 -14.16 11.44
C TYR A 5 -16.07 -13.24 11.23
N VAL A 6 -16.33 -12.02 10.77
CA VAL A 6 -15.34 -10.94 10.79
C VAL A 6 -15.44 -10.23 12.13
N HIS A 7 -14.41 -10.36 12.96
CA HIS A 7 -14.40 -9.78 14.31
C HIS A 7 -13.99 -8.30 14.33
N SER A 8 -13.09 -7.89 13.44
CA SER A 8 -12.63 -6.51 13.33
C SER A 8 -12.13 -6.22 11.91
N ILE A 9 -12.16 -4.94 11.53
CA ILE A 9 -11.54 -4.40 10.32
C ILE A 9 -10.78 -3.14 10.73
N ALA A 10 -9.53 -3.04 10.32
CA ALA A 10 -8.73 -1.83 10.49
C ALA A 10 -8.13 -1.40 9.16
N THR A 11 -7.94 -0.09 8.99
CA THR A 11 -7.31 0.50 7.81
C THR A 11 -6.14 1.39 8.23
N ARG A 12 -5.12 1.43 7.39
CA ARG A 12 -4.01 2.39 7.47
C ARG A 12 -3.65 2.84 6.06
N THR A 13 -3.28 4.11 5.97
CA THR A 13 -2.77 4.72 4.75
C THR A 13 -1.43 5.38 5.04
N PRO A 14 -0.53 5.47 4.04
CA PRO A 14 0.71 6.21 4.21
C PRO A 14 0.45 7.72 4.46
N PRO A 15 1.44 8.43 5.02
CA PRO A 15 1.24 9.76 5.59
C PRO A 15 1.06 10.86 4.53
N HIS A 16 1.61 10.70 3.33
CA HIS A 16 1.49 11.74 2.30
C HIS A 16 0.12 11.65 1.66
N ALA A 17 -0.69 12.67 1.92
CA ALA A 17 -1.99 12.87 1.32
C ALA A 17 -1.93 14.06 0.37
N TYR A 18 -2.56 13.93 -0.79
CA TYR A 18 -2.65 15.01 -1.77
C TYR A 18 -3.98 14.94 -2.51
N SER A 19 -4.52 16.11 -2.86
CA SER A 19 -5.77 16.18 -3.62
C SER A 19 -5.57 15.61 -5.01
N GLN A 20 -6.67 15.12 -5.58
CA GLN A 20 -6.68 14.62 -6.94
C GLN A 20 -6.30 15.72 -7.94
N GLU A 21 -6.75 16.95 -7.70
CA GLU A 21 -6.38 18.11 -8.49
C GLU A 21 -4.86 18.34 -8.46
N ALA A 22 -4.24 18.39 -7.27
CA ALA A 22 -2.80 18.61 -7.14
C ALA A 22 -1.97 17.53 -7.84
N ALA A 23 -2.38 16.26 -7.72
CA ALA A 23 -1.72 15.17 -8.45
C ALA A 23 -1.90 15.29 -9.97
N GLY A 24 -3.06 15.76 -10.43
CA GLY A 24 -3.35 15.99 -11.84
C GLY A 24 -2.52 17.14 -12.42
N GLU A 25 -2.38 18.23 -11.68
CA GLU A 25 -1.51 19.36 -12.06
C GLU A 25 -0.05 18.93 -12.11
N MET A 26 0.42 18.20 -11.10
CA MET A 26 1.79 17.71 -11.09
C MET A 26 2.06 16.82 -12.31
N LEU A 27 1.23 15.80 -12.57
CA LEU A 27 1.43 14.93 -13.74
C LEU A 27 1.20 15.63 -15.08
N GLY A 28 0.24 16.55 -15.15
CA GLY A 28 -0.04 17.34 -16.35
C GLY A 28 1.12 18.28 -16.70
N GLY A 29 1.82 18.81 -15.69
CA GLY A 29 3.01 19.63 -15.85
C GLY A 29 4.22 18.90 -16.43
N GLN A 30 4.22 17.56 -16.40
CA GLN A 30 5.28 16.71 -16.95
C GLN A 30 5.11 16.44 -18.45
N LEU A 31 4.02 16.93 -19.04
CA LEU A 31 3.68 16.73 -20.44
C LEU A 31 3.86 18.04 -21.20
N GLU A 32 4.14 17.93 -22.50
CA GLU A 32 4.30 19.07 -23.40
C GLU A 32 3.13 20.07 -23.25
N PRO A 33 3.40 21.36 -22.99
CA PRO A 33 2.37 22.37 -22.79
C PRO A 33 1.41 22.46 -23.98
N GLY A 34 0.11 22.44 -23.71
CA GLY A 34 -0.92 22.50 -24.76
C GLY A 34 -1.07 21.21 -25.57
N SER A 35 -0.35 20.14 -25.23
CA SER A 35 -0.51 18.85 -25.90
C SER A 35 -1.86 18.19 -25.59
N THR A 36 -2.29 17.28 -26.47
CA THR A 36 -3.46 16.43 -26.21
C THR A 36 -3.26 15.57 -24.96
N GLY A 37 -2.03 15.12 -24.70
CA GLY A 37 -1.69 14.35 -23.51
C GLY A 37 -1.95 15.13 -22.22
N GLN A 38 -1.48 16.38 -22.13
CA GLN A 38 -1.72 17.24 -20.98
C GLN A 38 -3.22 17.43 -20.73
N ARG A 39 -3.99 17.84 -21.75
CA ARG A 39 -5.45 18.02 -21.62
C ARG A 39 -6.17 16.75 -21.20
N LEU A 40 -5.76 15.59 -21.71
CA LEU A 40 -6.34 14.30 -21.33
C LEU A 40 -6.00 13.94 -19.88
N SER A 41 -4.77 14.20 -19.43
CA SER A 41 -4.36 14.00 -18.03
C SER A 41 -5.28 14.77 -17.08
N HIS A 42 -5.41 16.10 -17.25
CA HIS A 42 -6.29 16.89 -16.38
C HIS A 42 -7.74 16.40 -16.42
N ARG A 43 -8.25 15.98 -17.59
CA ARG A 43 -9.60 15.42 -17.71
C ARG A 43 -9.74 14.11 -16.93
N ILE A 44 -8.80 13.18 -17.06
CA ILE A 44 -8.82 11.89 -16.33
C ILE A 44 -8.82 12.16 -14.82
N TYR A 45 -7.95 13.04 -14.35
CA TYR A 45 -7.87 13.39 -12.93
C TYR A 45 -9.16 14.02 -12.42
N ARG A 46 -9.72 15.00 -13.13
CA ARG A 46 -10.97 15.68 -12.76
C ARG A 46 -12.20 14.76 -12.81
N SER A 47 -12.23 13.79 -13.71
CA SER A 47 -13.37 12.89 -13.91
C SER A 47 -13.21 11.51 -13.24
N SER A 48 -12.25 11.38 -12.34
CA SER A 48 -11.90 10.09 -11.69
C SER A 48 -12.83 9.65 -10.55
N GLY A 49 -13.63 10.57 -9.98
CA GLY A 49 -14.41 10.31 -8.76
C GLY A 49 -13.56 10.16 -7.49
N ILE A 50 -12.31 10.65 -7.49
CA ILE A 50 -11.39 10.62 -6.36
C ILE A 50 -11.16 12.06 -5.89
N ASP A 51 -11.28 12.31 -4.59
CA ASP A 51 -10.98 13.61 -4.00
C ASP A 51 -9.51 13.71 -3.55
N GLN A 52 -9.01 12.63 -2.93
CA GLN A 52 -7.67 12.58 -2.32
C GLN A 52 -7.05 11.19 -2.50
N ARG A 53 -5.72 11.15 -2.59
CA ARG A 53 -4.93 9.90 -2.53
C ARG A 53 -3.91 9.95 -1.40
N HIS A 54 -3.52 8.75 -0.97
CA HIS A 54 -2.41 8.54 -0.07
C HIS A 54 -1.29 7.80 -0.78
N SER A 55 -0.05 8.19 -0.54
CA SER A 55 1.13 7.52 -1.11
C SER A 55 2.32 7.55 -0.18
N VAL A 56 3.23 6.60 -0.38
CA VAL A 56 4.58 6.60 0.20
C VAL A 56 5.54 7.49 -0.61
N ILE A 57 5.09 7.96 -1.77
CA ILE A 57 5.79 8.88 -2.66
C ILE A 57 5.33 10.29 -2.33
N SER A 58 6.25 11.10 -1.81
CA SER A 58 6.00 12.49 -1.40
C SER A 58 6.11 13.51 -2.53
N GLY A 59 6.72 13.15 -3.66
CA GLY A 59 6.98 14.06 -4.79
C GLY A 59 5.76 14.52 -5.58
N TYR A 60 4.55 14.10 -5.22
CA TYR A 60 3.31 14.69 -5.77
C TYR A 60 3.02 16.09 -5.20
N LEU A 61 3.68 16.46 -4.09
CA LEU A 61 3.63 17.80 -3.53
C LEU A 61 4.94 18.53 -3.87
N PRO A 62 4.88 19.80 -4.35
CA PRO A 62 6.07 20.59 -4.66
C PRO A 62 7.05 20.66 -3.48
N GLY A 63 8.34 20.46 -3.76
CA GLY A 63 9.41 20.54 -2.77
C GLY A 63 9.46 19.40 -1.74
N GLN A 64 8.59 18.38 -1.85
CA GLN A 64 8.58 17.24 -0.92
C GLN A 64 9.19 15.96 -1.52
N GLY A 65 9.69 16.00 -2.75
CA GLY A 65 10.29 14.84 -3.42
C GLY A 65 11.51 14.28 -2.67
N ASP A 66 11.62 12.96 -2.62
CA ASP A 66 12.77 12.24 -2.07
C ASP A 66 13.87 11.95 -3.12
N GLY A 67 13.71 12.47 -4.34
CA GLY A 67 14.67 12.28 -5.43
C GLY A 67 14.57 10.92 -6.13
N LEU A 68 13.61 10.06 -5.76
CA LEU A 68 13.52 8.71 -6.33
C LEU A 68 12.68 8.67 -7.61
N PHE A 69 11.49 9.28 -7.57
CA PHE A 69 10.55 9.31 -8.70
C PHE A 69 10.48 10.67 -9.39
N PHE A 70 10.93 11.72 -8.70
CA PHE A 70 10.92 13.10 -9.17
C PHE A 70 12.24 13.76 -8.75
N GLU A 71 12.85 14.49 -9.67
CA GLU A 71 14.01 15.34 -9.39
C GLU A 71 13.61 16.41 -8.36
N ARG A 72 14.51 16.78 -7.45
CA ARG A 72 14.18 17.59 -6.26
C ARG A 72 13.91 19.05 -6.58
N GLU A 73 14.62 19.62 -7.54
CA GLU A 73 14.55 21.02 -7.93
C GLU A 73 13.56 21.24 -9.08
N SER A 74 13.70 20.49 -10.17
CA SER A 74 12.84 20.65 -11.34
C SER A 74 11.49 19.97 -11.18
N GLY A 75 11.40 18.93 -10.33
CA GLY A 75 10.22 18.09 -10.22
C GLY A 75 10.04 17.14 -11.41
N ASP A 76 11.02 17.03 -12.30
CA ASP A 76 10.94 16.18 -13.48
C ASP A 76 10.87 14.70 -13.11
N PHE A 77 10.09 13.94 -13.87
CA PHE A 77 9.99 12.50 -13.70
C PHE A 77 11.34 11.79 -13.86
N LEU A 78 11.62 10.93 -12.89
CA LEU A 78 12.74 9.99 -12.94
C LEU A 78 12.22 8.57 -13.20
N SER A 79 13.07 7.75 -13.81
CA SER A 79 12.78 6.34 -14.04
C SER A 79 13.69 5.45 -13.19
N PRO A 80 13.43 5.32 -11.87
CA PRO A 80 14.22 4.45 -11.01
C PRO A 80 14.11 2.99 -11.45
N SER A 81 15.18 2.24 -11.18
CA SER A 81 15.22 0.80 -11.45
C SER A 81 14.14 0.05 -10.66
N THR A 82 13.76 -1.14 -11.12
CA THR A 82 12.83 -2.02 -10.39
C THR A 82 13.32 -2.30 -8.97
N GLY A 83 14.62 -2.49 -8.77
CA GLY A 83 15.23 -2.69 -7.45
C GLY A 83 14.98 -1.50 -6.52
N SER A 84 15.30 -0.28 -6.99
CA SER A 84 15.10 0.94 -6.19
C SER A 84 13.62 1.22 -5.87
N ARG A 85 12.71 0.90 -6.79
CA ARG A 85 11.26 0.97 -6.54
C ARG A 85 10.84 -0.04 -5.45
N ASN A 86 11.39 -1.24 -5.51
CA ASN A 86 11.12 -2.28 -4.53
C ASN A 86 11.69 -1.91 -3.16
N ASP A 87 12.90 -1.34 -3.07
CA ASP A 87 13.48 -0.90 -1.80
C ASP A 87 12.59 0.12 -1.08
N LYS A 88 12.04 1.09 -1.83
CA LYS A 88 11.05 2.04 -1.30
C LYS A 88 9.77 1.33 -0.83
N TYR A 89 9.28 0.35 -1.58
CA TYR A 89 8.16 -0.47 -1.17
C TYR A 89 8.46 -1.22 0.13
N VAL A 90 9.60 -1.91 0.24
CA VAL A 90 9.97 -2.69 1.44
C VAL A 90 10.05 -1.81 2.67
N ALA A 91 10.70 -0.65 2.55
CA ALA A 91 10.83 0.31 3.65
C ALA A 91 9.47 0.78 4.17
N ALA A 92 8.51 1.04 3.28
CA ALA A 92 7.21 1.57 3.66
C ALA A 92 6.15 0.49 3.98
N ALA A 93 6.19 -0.65 3.31
CA ALA A 93 5.21 -1.72 3.46
C ALA A 93 5.35 -2.41 4.82
N LYS A 94 6.57 -2.62 5.31
CA LYS A 94 6.80 -3.28 6.60
C LYS A 94 6.03 -2.62 7.76
N PRO A 95 6.19 -1.32 8.07
CA PRO A 95 5.42 -0.70 9.14
C PRO A 95 3.92 -0.68 8.82
N LEU A 96 3.51 -0.45 7.56
CA LEU A 96 2.09 -0.48 7.19
C LEU A 96 1.41 -1.83 7.48
N PHE A 97 2.06 -2.95 7.15
CA PHE A 97 1.55 -4.29 7.44
C PHE A 97 1.41 -4.52 8.96
N VAL A 98 2.47 -4.22 9.71
CA VAL A 98 2.53 -4.43 11.16
C VAL A 98 1.50 -3.55 11.88
N ASP A 99 1.42 -2.27 11.53
CA ASP A 99 0.51 -1.32 12.18
C ASP A 99 -0.95 -1.59 11.86
N THR A 100 -1.25 -2.03 10.63
CA THR A 100 -2.61 -2.44 10.25
C THR A 100 -3.03 -3.71 10.98
N ALA A 101 -2.14 -4.72 11.04
CA ALA A 101 -2.40 -5.97 11.74
C ALA A 101 -2.60 -5.72 13.25
N ARG A 102 -1.76 -4.87 13.86
CA ARG A 102 -1.88 -4.50 15.28
C ARG A 102 -3.23 -3.82 15.55
N ALA A 103 -3.60 -2.84 14.72
CA ALA A 103 -4.87 -2.14 14.86
C ALA A 103 -6.09 -3.07 14.73
N ALA A 104 -6.04 -4.06 13.83
CA ALA A 104 -7.10 -5.06 13.69
C ALA A 104 -7.16 -5.99 14.90
N LEU A 105 -6.02 -6.47 15.40
CA LEU A 105 -5.95 -7.33 16.57
C LEU A 105 -6.45 -6.61 17.83
N ASP A 106 -5.97 -5.40 18.09
CA ASP A 106 -6.38 -4.58 19.25
C ASP A 106 -7.90 -4.33 19.24
N ALA A 107 -8.47 -4.07 18.07
CA ALA A 107 -9.92 -3.85 17.90
C ALA A 107 -10.76 -5.15 18.00
N SER A 108 -10.13 -6.32 17.90
CA SER A 108 -10.84 -7.61 17.95
C SER A 108 -11.12 -8.11 19.37
N GLY A 109 -10.35 -7.62 20.36
CA GLY A 109 -10.39 -8.13 21.74
C GLY A 109 -9.74 -9.50 21.94
N PHE A 110 -9.10 -10.07 20.91
CA PHE A 110 -8.31 -11.29 21.04
C PHE A 110 -6.86 -11.00 21.40
N GLU A 111 -6.28 -11.90 22.18
CA GLU A 111 -4.84 -11.92 22.45
C GLU A 111 -4.05 -12.34 21.21
N ALA A 112 -2.83 -11.83 21.05
CA ALA A 112 -1.90 -12.25 19.99
C ALA A 112 -1.70 -13.78 19.94
N SER A 113 -1.70 -14.43 21.10
CA SER A 113 -1.57 -15.87 21.23
C SER A 113 -2.79 -16.65 20.70
N ALA A 114 -3.93 -16.02 20.48
CA ALA A 114 -5.11 -16.67 19.90
C ALA A 114 -5.00 -16.86 18.39
N VAL A 115 -4.17 -16.07 17.71
CA VAL A 115 -3.98 -16.15 16.26
C VAL A 115 -3.30 -17.48 15.89
N THR A 116 -3.97 -18.28 15.08
CA THR A 116 -3.48 -19.59 14.59
C THR A 116 -2.91 -19.50 13.19
N HIS A 117 -3.47 -18.64 12.34
CA HIS A 117 -3.09 -18.48 10.94
C HIS A 117 -2.97 -16.98 10.61
N LEU A 118 -2.01 -16.65 9.74
CA LEU A 118 -1.80 -15.31 9.20
C LEU A 118 -1.77 -15.38 7.68
N VAL A 119 -2.71 -14.69 7.03
CA VAL A 119 -2.78 -14.54 5.58
C VAL A 119 -2.45 -13.10 5.21
N THR A 120 -1.35 -12.90 4.48
CA THR A 120 -0.93 -11.59 3.97
C THR A 120 -1.12 -11.52 2.46
N VAL A 121 -1.35 -10.33 1.93
CA VAL A 121 -1.65 -10.12 0.50
C VAL A 121 -0.90 -8.88 0.00
N SER A 122 -0.21 -8.99 -1.14
CA SER A 122 0.34 -7.83 -1.86
C SER A 122 0.55 -8.13 -3.35
N CYS A 123 0.47 -7.11 -4.19
CA CYS A 123 0.79 -7.20 -5.62
C CYS A 123 1.81 -6.17 -6.10
N THR A 124 2.34 -5.34 -5.21
CA THR A 124 3.14 -4.16 -5.57
C THR A 124 4.65 -4.35 -5.44
N GLY A 125 5.10 -5.26 -4.57
CA GLY A 125 6.53 -5.55 -4.40
C GLY A 125 6.79 -6.81 -3.58
N PHE A 126 8.07 -7.17 -3.47
CA PHE A 126 8.53 -8.46 -2.96
C PHE A 126 9.66 -8.28 -1.94
N PHE A 127 9.59 -9.01 -0.83
CA PHE A 127 10.72 -9.11 0.09
C PHE A 127 10.70 -10.41 0.88
N ALA A 128 11.90 -10.84 1.26
CA ALA A 128 12.15 -12.02 2.08
C ALA A 128 13.21 -11.66 3.15
N PRO A 129 12.97 -11.95 4.45
CA PRO A 129 11.73 -12.47 5.05
C PRO A 129 10.51 -11.59 4.74
N GLY A 130 9.34 -12.21 4.52
CA GLY A 130 8.13 -11.55 4.04
C GLY A 130 7.37 -10.76 5.11
N PRO A 131 6.25 -10.09 4.74
CA PRO A 131 5.43 -9.33 5.69
C PRO A 131 4.91 -10.18 6.84
N ASP A 132 4.62 -11.45 6.57
CA ASP A 132 4.19 -12.46 7.54
C ASP A 132 5.19 -12.63 8.71
N TYR A 133 6.49 -12.67 8.40
CA TYR A 133 7.54 -12.80 9.41
C TYR A 133 7.55 -11.59 10.36
N TYR A 134 7.47 -10.37 9.81
CA TYR A 134 7.50 -9.16 10.62
C TYR A 134 6.24 -9.01 11.48
N ILE A 135 5.07 -9.39 10.96
CA ILE A 135 3.83 -9.38 11.77
C ILE A 135 3.95 -10.37 12.92
N VAL A 136 4.34 -11.64 12.66
CA VAL A 136 4.48 -12.65 13.73
C VAL A 136 5.43 -12.17 14.82
N ARG A 137 6.60 -11.68 14.43
CA ARG A 137 7.63 -11.21 15.36
C ARG A 137 7.21 -9.94 16.11
N ASP A 138 6.70 -8.92 15.42
CA ASP A 138 6.47 -7.59 16.00
C ASP A 138 5.13 -7.46 16.74
N LEU A 139 4.20 -8.42 16.55
CA LEU A 139 2.96 -8.55 17.36
C LEU A 139 3.08 -9.63 18.43
N GLY A 140 4.17 -10.40 18.47
CA GLY A 140 4.31 -11.50 19.42
C GLY A 140 3.31 -12.63 19.19
N LEU A 141 2.99 -12.93 17.93
CA LEU A 141 2.20 -14.11 17.59
C LEU A 141 3.01 -15.38 17.93
N ARG A 142 2.34 -16.52 18.05
CA ARG A 142 3.03 -17.80 18.30
C ARG A 142 3.97 -18.13 17.15
N GLU A 143 5.13 -18.70 17.47
CA GLU A 143 6.08 -19.20 16.45
C GLU A 143 5.46 -20.30 15.57
N SER A 144 4.46 -21.01 16.11
CA SER A 144 3.68 -22.03 15.40
C SER A 144 2.54 -21.47 14.54
N THR A 145 2.36 -20.15 14.45
CA THR A 145 1.33 -19.56 13.59
C THR A 145 1.62 -19.92 12.13
N GLU A 146 0.63 -20.50 11.45
CA GLU A 146 0.74 -20.82 10.03
C GLU A 146 0.72 -19.54 9.20
N ARG A 147 1.59 -19.46 8.19
CA ARG A 147 1.84 -18.22 7.44
C ARG A 147 1.61 -18.45 5.96
N TYR A 148 0.73 -17.63 5.39
CA TYR A 148 0.40 -17.65 3.98
C TYR A 148 0.61 -16.25 3.39
N HIS A 149 1.25 -16.19 2.22
CA HIS A 149 1.39 -14.96 1.46
C HIS A 149 0.80 -15.13 0.07
N ILE A 150 -0.18 -14.30 -0.26
CA ILE A 150 -0.81 -14.24 -1.58
C ILE A 150 -0.20 -13.07 -2.34
N GLY A 151 0.76 -13.40 -3.20
CA GLY A 151 1.42 -12.46 -4.09
C GLY A 151 0.70 -12.30 -5.43
N PHE A 152 0.75 -11.10 -6.00
CA PHE A 152 0.56 -10.85 -7.44
C PHE A 152 -0.82 -11.20 -8.03
N MET A 153 -1.88 -11.17 -7.21
CA MET A 153 -3.27 -11.38 -7.66
C MET A 153 -4.06 -10.08 -7.87
N GLY A 154 -3.40 -8.91 -7.82
CA GLY A 154 -4.03 -7.62 -8.09
C GLY A 154 -5.21 -7.29 -7.16
N CYS A 155 -6.20 -6.57 -7.69
CA CYS A 155 -7.31 -6.01 -6.91
C CYS A 155 -8.26 -7.06 -6.30
N PHE A 156 -8.31 -8.28 -6.82
CA PHE A 156 -9.26 -9.30 -6.34
C PHE A 156 -8.66 -10.22 -5.26
N ALA A 157 -7.38 -10.04 -4.91
CA ALA A 157 -6.63 -10.91 -4.01
C ALA A 157 -7.23 -11.03 -2.59
N ALA A 158 -8.05 -10.06 -2.17
CA ALA A 158 -8.75 -10.11 -0.88
C ALA A 158 -9.76 -11.28 -0.79
N PHE A 159 -10.44 -11.63 -1.88
CA PHE A 159 -11.45 -12.69 -1.89
C PHE A 159 -10.87 -14.11 -1.67
N PRO A 160 -9.82 -14.56 -2.38
CA PRO A 160 -9.20 -15.85 -2.07
C PRO A 160 -8.55 -15.86 -0.69
N ALA A 161 -8.03 -14.72 -0.20
CA ALA A 161 -7.52 -14.62 1.17
C ALA A 161 -8.62 -14.87 2.22
N LEU A 162 -9.78 -14.22 2.07
CA LEU A 162 -10.93 -14.44 2.94
C LEU A 162 -11.49 -15.86 2.84
N ARG A 163 -11.50 -16.45 1.65
CA ARG A 163 -11.89 -17.85 1.47
C ARG A 163 -10.94 -18.81 2.20
N MET A 164 -9.64 -18.55 2.14
CA MET A 164 -8.62 -19.32 2.86
C MET A 164 -8.83 -19.20 4.38
N ALA A 165 -9.13 -18.00 4.88
CA ALA A 165 -9.40 -17.78 6.30
C ALA A 165 -10.70 -18.43 6.80
N ALA A 166 -11.62 -18.79 5.91
CA ALA A 166 -12.88 -19.45 6.25
C ALA A 166 -12.84 -20.97 6.13
N SER A 167 -11.75 -21.54 5.60
CA SER A 167 -11.57 -22.98 5.39
C SER A 167 -10.97 -23.64 6.62
#